data_AF-A0A962AFB5-F1
#
_entry.id   AF-A0A962AFB5-F1
#
_cell.length_a   1.000
_cell.length_b   1.000
_cell.length_c   1.000
_cell.angle_alpha   90.00
_cell.angle_beta   90.00
_cell.angle_gamma   90.00
#
_symmetry.space_group_name_H-M   'P 1'
#
loop_
_entity.id
_entity.type
_entity.pdbx_description
1 polymer ?
#
loop_
_entity_poly.entity_id
_entity_poly.type
_entity_poly.pdbx_seq_one_letter_code
_entity_poly.pdbx_strand_id
1 'polypeptide(L)' 'RGEGDFLTLLKKDKDVSAKLSDKELEELFDLGYHTKHVDTIFRRVFGRA' A
#
# COMPACT_ATOMS: atom_id res chain seq x y z
N ARG A 1 16.55 -2.52 18.52
CA ARG A 1 16.14 -2.75 17.11
C ARG A 1 14.65 -3.04 17.16
N GLY A 2 13.82 -2.31 16.41
CA GLY A 2 12.41 -2.69 16.26
C GLY A 2 12.37 -3.91 15.36
N GLU A 3 12.12 -5.08 15.94
CA GLU A 3 12.03 -6.35 15.21
C GLU A 3 10.55 -6.62 14.92
N GLY A 4 10.19 -6.75 13.64
CA GLY A 4 8.83 -7.05 13.20
C GLY A 4 8.46 -6.40 11.86
N ASP A 5 7.50 -7.00 11.17
CA ASP A 5 6.85 -6.41 10.00
C ASP A 5 6.05 -5.15 10.41
N PHE A 6 6.20 -4.05 9.66
CA PHE A 6 5.64 -2.75 10.06
C PHE A 6 4.11 -2.76 10.13
N LEU A 7 3.44 -3.40 9.16
CA LEU A 7 1.98 -3.56 9.19
C LEU A 7 1.53 -4.32 10.45
N THR A 8 2.24 -5.39 10.80
CA THR A 8 1.98 -6.16 12.02
C THR A 8 2.13 -5.32 13.29
N LEU A 9 3.09 -4.38 13.32
CA LEU A 9 3.26 -3.45 14.45
C LEU A 9 2.10 -2.45 14.53
N LEU A 10 1.68 -1.89 13.39
CA LEU A 10 0.56 -0.94 13.34
C LEU A 10 -0.77 -1.55 13.77
N LYS A 11 -1.07 -2.80 13.39
CA LYS A 11 -2.28 -3.50 13.83
C LYS A 11 -2.34 -3.72 15.36
N LYS A 12 -1.18 -3.80 16.01
CA LYS A 12 -1.07 -3.97 17.47
C LYS A 12 -1.09 -2.64 18.22
N ASP A 13 -0.93 -1.53 17.52
CA ASP A 13 -0.97 -0.21 18.10
C ASP A 13 -2.43 0.20 18.37
N LYS A 14 -2.75 0.55 19.63
CA LYS A 14 -4.10 0.89 20.06
C LYS A 14 -4.57 2.23 19.51
N ASP A 15 -3.66 3.18 19.33
CA ASP A 15 -4.00 4.50 18.81
C ASP A 15 -4.30 4.41 17.31
N VAL A 16 -3.58 3.54 16.59
CA VAL A 16 -3.81 3.28 15.16
C VAL A 16 -5.07 2.44 14.93
N SER A 17 -5.22 1.32 15.64
CA SER A 17 -6.39 0.43 15.50
C SER A 17 -7.71 1.06 15.96
N ALA A 18 -7.64 2.11 16.79
CA ALA A 18 -8.81 2.93 17.11
C ALA A 18 -9.26 3.85 15.95
N LYS A 19 -8.44 4.02 14.91
CA LYS A 19 -8.69 4.92 13.77
C LYS A 19 -8.87 4.19 12.45
N LEU A 20 -8.20 3.06 12.28
CA LEU A 20 -8.19 2.27 11.04
C LEU A 20 -8.41 0.80 11.38
N SER A 21 -9.30 0.16 10.62
CA SER A 21 -9.44 -1.28 10.65
C SER A 21 -8.23 -1.98 10.03
N ASP A 22 -8.06 -3.26 10.33
CA ASP A 22 -7.01 -4.10 9.75
C ASP A 22 -7.03 -4.09 8.22
N LYS A 23 -8.24 -4.07 7.63
CA LYS A 23 -8.42 -4.04 6.18
C LYS A 23 -7.97 -2.69 5.58
N GLU A 24 -8.35 -1.59 6.20
CA GLU A 24 -7.90 -0.25 5.76
C GLU A 24 -6.37 -0.12 5.88
N LEU A 25 -5.77 -0.69 6.93
CA LEU A 25 -4.31 -0.76 7.06
C LEU A 25 -3.68 -1.62 5.97
N GLU A 26 -4.24 -2.78 5.64
CA GLU A 26 -3.74 -3.64 4.56
C GLU A 26 -3.77 -2.93 3.20
N GLU A 27 -4.85 -2.20 2.90
CA GLU A 27 -5.00 -1.44 1.64
C GLU A 27 -3.92 -0.34 1.48
N LEU A 28 -3.48 0.28 2.58
CA LEU A 28 -2.39 1.27 2.56
C LEU A 28 -1.02 0.68 2.19
N PHE A 29 -0.86 -0.64 2.33
CA PHE A 29 0.38 -1.36 2.01
C PHE A 29 0.30 -2.08 0.64
N ASP A 30 -0.78 -1.89 -0.11
CA ASP A 30 -0.97 -2.50 -1.43
C ASP A 30 -0.01 -1.87 -2.48
N LEU A 31 0.86 -2.70 -3.05
CA LEU A 31 1.81 -2.27 -4.10
C LEU A 31 1.11 -1.78 -5.39
N GLY A 32 -0.07 -2.30 -5.68
CA GLY A 32 -0.94 -1.86 -6.77
C GLY A 32 -1.23 -0.36 -6.72
N TYR A 33 -1.32 0.24 -5.52
CA TYR A 33 -1.48 1.68 -5.39
C TYR A 33 -0.31 2.46 -6.01
N HIS A 34 0.93 1.94 -5.84
CA HIS A 34 2.15 2.57 -6.37
C HIS A 34 2.35 2.28 -7.86
N THR A 35 1.83 1.16 -8.37
CA THR A 35 1.99 0.75 -9.77
C THR A 35 0.77 1.03 -10.64
N LYS A 36 -0.31 1.61 -10.10
CA LYS A 36 -1.59 1.85 -10.78
C LYS A 36 -1.52 2.61 -12.12
N HIS A 37 -0.42 3.32 -12.38
CA HIS A 37 -0.23 4.10 -13.61
C HIS A 37 0.81 3.52 -14.58
N VAL A 38 1.39 2.35 -14.28
CA VAL A 38 2.38 1.69 -15.15
C VAL A 38 1.81 1.52 -16.57
N ASP A 39 0.61 0.96 -16.71
CA ASP A 39 -0.02 0.75 -18.03
C ASP A 39 -0.30 2.05 -18.78
N THR A 40 -0.61 3.13 -18.04
CA THR A 40 -0.84 4.45 -18.64
C THR A 40 0.47 4.98 -19.24
N ILE A 41 1.58 4.83 -18.52
CA ILE A 41 2.91 5.25 -18.99
C ILE A 41 3.33 4.41 -20.19
N PHE A 42 3.19 3.07 -20.12
CA PHE A 42 3.55 2.18 -21.22
C PHE A 42 2.76 2.49 -22.49
N ARG A 43 1.44 2.67 -22.36
CA ARG A 43 0.58 3.05 -23.50
C ARG A 43 1.00 4.39 -24.11
N ARG A 44 1.41 5.36 -23.30
CA ARG A 44 1.90 6.66 -23.79
C ARG A 44 3.18 6.53 -24.60
N VAL A 45 4.12 5.70 -24.14
CA VAL A 45 5.46 5.59 -24.75
C VAL A 45 5.46 4.64 -25.96
N PHE A 46 4.71 3.53 -25.87
CA PHE A 46 4.79 2.44 -26.85
C PHE A 46 3.47 2.18 -27.61
N GLY A 47 2.36 2.84 -27.25
CA GLY A 47 1.04 2.58 -27.82
C GLY A 47 0.68 3.37 -29.08
N ARG A 48 1.64 4.09 -29.68
CA ARG A 48 1.50 4.74 -30.99
C ARG A 48 2.42 4.00 -31.97
N ALA A 49 1.87 3.03 -32.68
CA ALA A 49 2.47 2.42 -33.87
C ALA A 49 1.66 2.88 -35.09
#